data_AF-A0A957QF87-F1
#
_entry.id   AF-A0A957QF87-F1
#
_cell.length_a   1.000
_cell.length_b   1.000
_cell.length_c   1.000
_cell.angle_alpha   90.00
_cell.angle_beta   90.00
_cell.angle_gamma   90.00
#
_symmetry.space_group_name_H-M   'P 1'
#
loop_
_entity.id
_entity.type
_entity.pdbx_description
1 polymer ?
#
loop_
_entity_poly.entity_id
_entity_poly.type
_entity_poly.pdbx_seq_one_letter_code
_entity_poly.pdbx_strand_id
1 'polypeptide(L)'
;MEVISHPHADGSRTNYHYDDAQRHVRTIDYDAEDNVTCEIHYDYDASDRVSGWRVFQPADTLLMRFERRYRPDGAIEDLQFSPDDELEWRFVEQHDDENGLQLITFDANGQMIER
;
A
#
# COMPACT_ATOMS: atom_id res chain seq x y z
N MET A 1 7.19 -19.42 5.88
CA MET A 1 6.04 -18.59 5.44
C MET A 1 4.91 -18.78 6.42
N GLU A 2 4.45 -17.70 7.04
CA GLU A 2 3.37 -17.67 8.04
C GLU A 2 2.13 -16.97 7.46
N VAL A 3 0.94 -17.37 7.89
CA VAL A 3 -0.33 -16.73 7.50
C VAL A 3 -1.16 -16.48 8.76
N ILE A 4 -1.57 -15.22 8.96
CA ILE A 4 -2.48 -14.80 10.03
C ILE A 4 -3.82 -14.40 9.39
N SER A 5 -4.90 -15.08 9.78
CA SER A 5 -6.25 -14.78 9.32
C SER A 5 -6.98 -13.93 10.36
N HIS A 6 -7.57 -12.82 9.93
CA HIS A 6 -8.42 -11.95 10.74
C HIS A 6 -9.87 -12.01 10.24
N PRO A 7 -10.76 -12.75 10.91
CA PRO A 7 -12.17 -12.83 10.54
C PRO A 7 -12.93 -11.58 10.99
N HIS A 8 -13.88 -11.14 10.16
CA HIS A 8 -14.77 -10.01 10.42
C HIS A 8 -16.19 -10.48 10.80
N ALA A 9 -16.97 -9.60 11.42
CA ALA A 9 -18.31 -9.95 11.93
C ALA A 9 -19.34 -10.23 10.81
N ASP A 10 -19.11 -9.73 9.61
CA ASP A 10 -19.95 -9.94 8.42
C ASP A 10 -19.62 -11.24 7.67
N GLY A 11 -18.66 -12.03 8.18
CA GLY A 11 -18.20 -13.28 7.57
C GLY A 11 -17.02 -13.12 6.61
N SER A 12 -16.68 -11.89 6.22
CA SER A 12 -15.45 -11.62 5.44
C SER A 12 -14.19 -11.89 6.29
N ARG A 13 -13.03 -11.96 5.65
CA ARG A 13 -11.75 -12.05 6.36
C ARG A 13 -10.62 -11.38 5.61
N THR A 14 -9.57 -11.02 6.34
CA THR A 14 -8.29 -10.58 5.79
C THR A 14 -7.19 -11.56 6.19
N ASN A 15 -6.43 -12.05 5.22
CA ASN A 15 -5.24 -12.87 5.45
C ASN A 15 -3.97 -12.04 5.26
N TYR A 16 -3.09 -12.08 6.25
CA TYR A 16 -1.76 -11.47 6.22
C TYR A 16 -0.70 -12.56 6.07
N HIS A 17 0.11 -12.47 5.02
CA HIS A 17 1.15 -13.44 4.72
C HIS A 17 2.53 -12.85 5.04
N TYR A 18 3.33 -13.62 5.78
CA TYR A 18 4.67 -13.24 6.18
C TYR A 18 5.70 -14.20 5.59
N ASP A 19 6.82 -13.65 5.12
CA ASP A 19 7.95 -14.45 4.65
C ASP A 19 8.77 -15.04 5.82
N ASP A 20 9.84 -15.76 5.51
CA ASP A 20 10.69 -16.40 6.53
C ASP A 20 11.47 -15.40 7.39
N ALA A 21 11.58 -14.15 6.94
CA ALA A 21 12.15 -13.03 7.69
C ALA A 21 11.07 -12.28 8.51
N GLN A 22 9.84 -12.81 8.59
CA GLN A 22 8.69 -12.19 9.24
C GLN A 22 8.27 -10.84 8.64
N ARG A 23 8.60 -10.58 7.38
CA ARG A 23 8.12 -9.39 6.66
C ARG A 23 6.74 -9.66 6.09
N HIS A 24 5.85 -8.68 6.20
CA HIS A 24 4.49 -8.76 5.67
C HIS A 24 4.51 -8.57 4.14
N VAL A 25 4.41 -9.67 3.39
CA VAL A 25 4.61 -9.65 1.94
C VAL A 25 3.31 -9.62 1.14
N ARG A 26 2.19 -10.03 1.74
CA ARG A 26 0.90 -10.06 1.03
C ARG A 26 -0.30 -9.93 1.96
N THR A 27 -1.27 -9.12 1.58
CA THR A 27 -2.62 -9.06 2.17
C THR A 27 -3.61 -9.64 1.16
N ILE A 28 -4.54 -10.48 1.60
CA ILE A 28 -5.65 -10.96 0.77
C ILE A 28 -6.96 -10.77 1.52
N ASP A 29 -7.88 -10.03 0.93
CA ASP A 29 -9.23 -9.87 1.45
C ASP A 29 -10.18 -10.86 0.76
N TYR A 30 -11.03 -11.48 1.57
CA TYR A 30 -12.06 -12.41 1.14
C TYR A 30 -13.43 -11.93 1.57
N ASP A 31 -14.45 -12.11 0.72
CA ASP A 31 -15.85 -11.95 1.12
C ASP A 31 -16.32 -13.12 2.01
N ALA A 32 -17.58 -13.08 2.43
CA ALA A 32 -18.20 -14.12 3.28
C ALA A 32 -18.40 -15.47 2.56
N GLU A 33 -18.22 -15.52 1.24
CA GLU A 33 -18.33 -16.72 0.40
C GLU A 33 -16.95 -17.30 0.02
N ASP A 34 -15.88 -16.82 0.68
CA ASP A 34 -14.49 -17.19 0.42
C ASP A 34 -13.93 -16.75 -0.95
N ASN A 35 -14.59 -15.82 -1.65
CA ASN A 35 -14.02 -15.25 -2.87
C ASN A 35 -13.02 -14.15 -2.52
N VAL A 36 -11.88 -14.14 -3.22
CA VAL A 36 -10.93 -13.01 -3.14
C VAL A 36 -11.60 -11.75 -3.69
N THR A 37 -11.49 -10.65 -2.96
CA THR A 37 -12.01 -9.34 -3.38
C THR A 37 -10.89 -8.34 -3.67
N CYS A 38 -9.75 -8.48 -2.98
CA CYS A 38 -8.59 -7.61 -3.13
C CYS A 38 -7.33 -8.37 -2.70
N GLU A 39 -6.22 -8.05 -3.34
CA GLU A 39 -4.92 -8.58 -2.97
C GLU A 39 -3.83 -7.51 -3.09
N ILE A 40 -2.97 -7.43 -2.08
CA ILE A 40 -1.88 -6.45 -2.03
C ILE A 40 -0.55 -7.19 -1.89
N HIS A 41 0.44 -6.85 -2.71
CA HIS A 41 1.81 -7.39 -2.62
C HIS A 41 2.76 -6.27 -2.20
N TYR A 42 3.56 -6.49 -1.16
CA TYR A 42 4.51 -5.50 -0.68
C TYR A 42 5.93 -5.80 -1.16
N ASP A 43 6.61 -4.74 -1.58
CA ASP A 43 8.02 -4.75 -1.97
C ASP A 43 8.86 -4.10 -0.87
N TYR A 44 10.08 -4.60 -0.67
CA TYR A 44 11.00 -4.13 0.37
C TYR A 44 12.36 -3.74 -0.21
N ASP A 45 12.92 -2.63 0.29
CA ASP A 45 14.28 -2.19 -0.04
C ASP A 45 15.35 -3.02 0.68
N ALA A 46 16.63 -2.76 0.35
CA ALA A 46 17.77 -3.45 0.97
C ALA A 46 17.94 -3.15 2.48
N SER A 47 17.18 -2.21 3.03
CA SER A 47 17.14 -1.89 4.47
C SER A 47 15.90 -2.48 5.16
N ASP A 48 15.20 -3.42 4.51
CA ASP A 48 13.96 -4.04 4.99
C ASP A 48 12.81 -3.04 5.27
N ARG A 49 12.79 -1.93 4.53
CA ARG A 49 11.67 -0.98 4.55
C ARG A 49 10.79 -1.19 3.33
N VAL A 50 9.48 -0.93 3.46
CA VAL A 50 8.55 -0.99 2.32
C VAL A 50 8.98 0.00 1.25
N SER A 51 9.29 -0.49 0.05
CA SER A 51 9.68 0.32 -1.11
C SER A 51 8.55 0.53 -2.11
N GLY A 52 7.44 -0.18 -1.93
CA GLY A 52 6.28 -0.10 -2.81
C GLY A 52 5.28 -1.21 -2.54
N TRP A 53 4.15 -1.17 -3.24
CA TRP A 53 3.19 -2.26 -3.23
C TRP A 53 2.34 -2.25 -4.50
N ARG A 54 1.71 -3.38 -4.79
CA ARG A 54 0.82 -3.57 -5.94
C ARG A 54 -0.54 -4.05 -5.45
N VAL A 55 -1.61 -3.44 -5.97
CA VAL A 55 -2.99 -3.77 -5.61
C VAL A 55 -3.64 -4.47 -6.80
N PHE A 56 -4.21 -5.65 -6.54
CA PHE A 56 -4.84 -6.50 -7.53
C PHE A 56 -6.32 -6.68 -7.21
N GLN A 57 -7.12 -6.64 -8.27
CA GLN A 57 -8.47 -7.15 -8.28
C GLN A 57 -8.47 -8.69 -8.38
N PRO A 58 -9.63 -9.35 -8.20
CA PRO A 58 -9.74 -10.80 -8.38
C PRO A 58 -9.22 -11.22 -9.77
N ALA A 59 -8.70 -12.45 -9.85
CA ALA A 59 -8.03 -12.98 -11.06
C ALA A 59 -6.73 -12.23 -11.45
N ASP A 60 -5.96 -11.79 -10.46
CA ASP A 60 -4.61 -11.21 -10.62
C ASP A 60 -4.56 -9.96 -11.54
N THR A 61 -5.67 -9.22 -11.64
CA THR A 61 -5.72 -8.00 -12.46
C THR A 61 -5.12 -6.84 -11.68
N LEU A 62 -3.98 -6.32 -12.12
CA LEU A 62 -3.35 -5.14 -11.50
C LEU A 62 -4.28 -3.92 -11.62
N LEU A 63 -4.59 -3.29 -10.49
CA LEU A 63 -5.40 -2.08 -10.41
C LEU A 63 -4.54 -0.82 -10.31
N MET A 64 -3.46 -0.89 -9.55
CA MET A 64 -2.51 0.21 -9.35
C MET A 64 -1.25 -0.32 -8.66
N ARG A 65 -0.16 0.43 -8.78
CA ARG A 65 1.05 0.20 -7.99
C ARG A 65 1.52 1.47 -7.32
N PHE A 66 2.32 1.30 -6.30
CA PHE A 66 2.90 2.36 -5.52
C PHE A 66 4.42 2.22 -5.47
N GLU A 67 5.13 3.33 -5.58
CA GLU A 67 6.53 3.45 -5.16
C GLU A 67 6.60 4.29 -3.91
N ARG A 68 7.29 3.79 -2.89
CA ARG A 68 7.54 4.50 -1.64
C ARG A 68 8.97 5.04 -1.59
N ARG A 69 9.11 6.32 -1.25
CA ARG A 69 10.38 7.03 -1.13
C ARG A 69 10.51 7.66 0.25
N TYR A 70 11.66 7.41 0.87
CA TYR A 70 12.00 7.99 2.17
C TYR A 70 12.90 9.20 1.95
N ARG A 71 12.42 10.39 2.32
CA ARG A 71 13.17 11.64 2.13
C ARG A 71 14.10 11.91 3.32
N PRO A 72 15.23 12.60 3.12
CA PRO A 72 16.17 12.93 4.21
C PRO A 72 15.59 13.83 5.30
N ASP A 73 14.54 14.58 5.00
CA ASP A 73 13.79 15.43 5.94
C ASP A 73 12.78 14.64 6.79
N GLY A 74 12.76 13.31 6.66
CA GLY A 74 11.87 12.42 7.40
C GLY A 74 10.49 12.25 6.76
N ALA A 75 10.17 12.98 5.69
CA ALA A 75 8.92 12.78 4.96
C ALA A 75 8.93 11.48 4.17
N ILE A 76 7.75 10.88 4.00
CA ILE A 76 7.51 9.70 3.17
C ILE A 76 6.70 10.15 1.97
N GLU A 77 7.13 9.74 0.78
CA GLU A 77 6.44 10.02 -0.47
C GLU A 77 6.00 8.72 -1.13
N ASP A 78 4.71 8.61 -1.41
CA ASP A 78 4.14 7.51 -2.18
C ASP A 78 3.69 8.02 -3.55
N LEU A 79 4.16 7.37 -4.61
CA LEU A 79 3.75 7.64 -5.98
C LEU A 79 2.82 6.53 -6.43
N GLN A 80 1.57 6.87 -6.75
CA GLN A 80 0.61 5.94 -7.30
C GLN A 80 0.65 5.99 -8.82
N PHE A 81 0.75 4.81 -9.41
CA PHE A 81 0.69 4.62 -10.85
C PHE A 81 -0.52 3.78 -11.22
N SER A 82 -1.09 4.09 -12.38
CA SER A 82 -2.07 3.26 -13.06
C SER A 82 -1.48 1.87 -13.41
N PRO A 83 -2.30 0.90 -13.86
CA PRO A 83 -1.81 -0.38 -14.35
C PRO A 83 -0.84 -0.28 -15.53
N ASP A 84 -0.92 0.80 -16.30
CA ASP A 84 -0.11 1.08 -17.49
C ASP A 84 1.16 1.89 -17.17
N ASP A 85 1.55 1.96 -15.89
CA ASP A 85 2.73 2.70 -15.40
C ASP A 85 2.66 4.24 -15.54
N GLU A 86 1.46 4.80 -15.69
CA GLU A 86 1.28 6.25 -15.70
C GLU A 86 1.14 6.79 -14.28
N LEU A 87 1.91 7.81 -13.91
CA LEU A 87 1.78 8.47 -12.61
C LEU A 87 0.42 9.17 -12.53
N GLU A 88 -0.37 8.86 -11.52
CA GLU A 88 -1.69 9.47 -11.29
C GLU A 88 -1.67 10.41 -10.09
N TRP A 89 -1.06 9.98 -8.99
CA TRP A 89 -1.06 10.70 -7.73
C TRP A 89 0.30 10.63 -7.04
N ARG A 90 0.59 11.68 -6.27
CA ARG A 90 1.73 11.73 -5.37
C ARG A 90 1.26 12.17 -3.99
N PHE A 91 1.52 11.35 -3.00
CA PHE A 91 1.17 11.57 -1.60
C PHE A 91 2.43 11.87 -0.82
N VAL A 92 2.44 12.92 -0.01
CA VAL A 92 3.55 13.26 0.88
C VAL A 92 3.04 13.26 2.31
N GLU A 93 3.51 12.29 3.08
CA GLU A 93 3.32 12.18 4.51
C GLU A 93 4.47 12.90 5.22
N GLN A 94 4.14 13.90 6.04
CA GLN A 94 5.10 14.61 6.86
C GLN A 94 4.62 14.65 8.29
N HIS A 95 5.49 14.27 9.23
CA HIS A 95 5.23 14.46 10.64
C HIS A 95 5.63 15.89 11.04
N ASP A 96 4.68 16.63 11.57
CA ASP A 96 4.87 17.94 12.18
C ASP A 96 4.75 17.77 13.70
N ASP A 97 5.78 18.17 14.44
CA ASP A 97 5.83 17.97 15.90
C ASP A 97 4.72 18.74 16.65
N GLU A 98 4.16 19.80 16.06
CA GLU A 98 3.06 20.58 16.63
C GLU A 98 1.69 20.09 16.16
N ASN A 99 1.60 19.62 14.91
CA ASN A 99 0.33 19.34 14.23
C ASN A 99 0.06 17.85 13.94
N GLY A 100 1.00 16.96 14.25
CA GLY A 100 0.91 15.53 13.95
C GLY A 100 1.19 15.20 12.48
N LEU A 101 0.63 14.09 12.01
CA LEU A 101 0.78 13.65 10.62
C LEU A 101 -0.01 14.57 9.67
N GLN A 102 0.67 15.11 8.67
CA GLN A 102 0.07 15.83 7.56
C GLN A 102 0.22 15.02 6.28
N LEU A 103 -0.84 14.95 5.49
CA LEU A 103 -0.87 14.28 4.20
C LEU A 103 -1.15 15.31 3.11
N ILE A 104 -0.19 15.50 2.21
CA ILE A 104 -0.32 16.43 1.09
C ILE A 104 -0.48 15.62 -0.20
N THR A 105 -1.57 15.82 -0.91
CA THR A 105 -1.87 15.12 -2.16
C THR A 105 -1.60 16.03 -3.36
N PHE A 106 -0.91 15.48 -4.36
CA PHE A 106 -0.63 16.14 -5.63
C PHE A 106 -1.14 15.27 -6.78
N ASP A 107 -1.59 15.90 -7.85
CA ASP A 107 -1.89 15.22 -9.10
C ASP A 107 -0.60 14.82 -9.86
N ALA A 108 -0.76 14.12 -10.99
CA ALA A 108 0.31 13.71 -11.89
C ALA A 108 1.22 14.85 -12.40
N ASN A 109 0.71 16.08 -12.46
CA ASN A 109 1.47 17.26 -12.90
C ASN A 109 2.20 17.95 -11.73
N GLY A 110 2.05 17.44 -10.51
CA GLY A 110 2.60 18.03 -9.30
C GLY A 110 1.79 19.21 -8.77
N GLN A 111 0.56 19.42 -9.24
CA GLN A 111 -0.34 20.41 -8.65
C GLN A 111 -0.87 19.89 -7.33
N MET A 112 -0.75 20.68 -6.26
CA MET A 112 -1.32 20.35 -4.96
C MET A 112 -2.85 20.38 -5.04
N ILE A 113 -3.48 19.30 -4.59
CA ILE A 113 -4.93 19.12 -4.57
C ILE A 113 -5.46 19.37 -3.15
N GLU A 114 -4.77 18.85 -2.13
CA GLU A 114 -5.15 19.00 -0.72
C GLU A 114 -3.96 18.84 0.24
N ARG A 115 -4.13 19.29 1.50
CA ARG A 115 -3.22 19.16 2.65
C ARG A 115 -4.02 19.07 3.94
#